data_AF-A0AA36BSJ0-F1
#
_entry.id   AF-A0AA36BSJ0-F1
#
_cell.length_a   1.000
_cell.length_b   1.000
_cell.length_c   1.000
_cell.angle_alpha   90.00
_cell.angle_beta   90.00
_cell.angle_gamma   90.00
#
_symmetry.space_group_name_H-M   'P 1'
#
loop_
_entity.id
_entity.type
_entity.pdbx_description
1 polymer ?
#
loop_
_entity_poly.entity_id
_entity_poly.type
_entity_poly.pdbx_seq_one_letter_code
_entity_poly.pdbx_strand_id
1 'polypeptide(L)'
;MCFIDYSKAFDSIDHNKLWKCLEEMETPLHLVQLIRSLYRTQEATVRTAYGDTDWFEIGKGTRQGCILSPAAFNIYAEKVMRNAGLEDCSIGVRIGGRNINNLRYADDTTLLAESGKDLEELVLLVKKESEKFGLYLNVKKTKTMSTAAATNISIKIDNEEIEVVEDFIFLGSKINRDGDCTPEI
;
A
#
# COMPACT_ATOMS: atom_id res chain seq x y z
N MET A 1 7.55 13.68 3.25
CA MET A 1 7.25 12.24 3.26
C MET A 1 5.77 12.04 3.41
N CYS A 2 5.19 11.04 2.75
CA CYS A 2 3.79 10.65 2.91
C CYS A 2 3.72 9.16 3.24
N PHE A 3 3.23 8.82 4.42
CA PHE A 3 3.02 7.46 4.90
C PHE A 3 1.63 7.01 4.48
N ILE A 4 1.57 6.14 3.47
CA ILE A 4 0.34 5.60 2.89
C ILE A 4 -0.15 4.42 3.72
N ASP A 5 -1.43 4.44 4.06
CA ASP A 5 -2.17 3.31 4.62
C ASP A 5 -3.32 2.96 3.67
N TYR A 6 -3.45 1.69 3.32
CA TYR A 6 -4.56 1.18 2.51
C TYR A 6 -5.69 0.65 3.40
N SER A 7 -6.92 1.05 3.09
CA SER A 7 -8.11 0.51 3.75
C SER A 7 -8.29 -0.98 3.41
N LYS A 8 -8.10 -1.85 4.41
CA LYS A 8 -8.27 -3.31 4.28
C LYS A 8 -7.47 -3.89 3.10
N ALA A 9 -6.18 -3.59 3.05
CA ALA A 9 -5.30 -3.88 1.92
C ALA A 9 -5.40 -5.36 1.46
N PHE A 10 -5.22 -6.30 2.40
CA PHE A 10 -5.29 -7.74 2.11
C PHE A 10 -6.69 -8.22 1.74
N ASP A 11 -7.77 -7.60 2.24
CA ASP A 11 -9.15 -8.00 1.93
C ASP A 11 -9.67 -7.39 0.61
N SER A 12 -8.90 -6.46 0.02
CA SER A 12 -9.32 -5.69 -1.15
C SER A 12 -8.76 -6.22 -2.48
N ILE A 13 -7.90 -7.23 -2.42
CA ILE A 13 -7.25 -7.81 -3.61
C ILE A 13 -8.29 -8.47 -4.53
N ASP A 14 -8.36 -7.98 -5.76
CA ASP A 14 -9.17 -8.57 -6.82
C ASP A 14 -8.45 -9.80 -7.39
N HIS A 15 -9.08 -10.96 -7.27
CA HIS A 15 -8.49 -12.23 -7.72
C HIS A 15 -8.16 -12.23 -9.20
N ASN A 16 -9.03 -11.71 -10.06
CA ASN A 16 -8.80 -11.69 -11.51
C ASN A 16 -7.59 -10.84 -11.87
N LYS A 17 -7.44 -9.69 -11.20
CA LYS A 17 -6.26 -8.83 -11.36
C LYS A 17 -5.01 -9.49 -10.82
N LEU A 18 -5.08 -10.16 -9.66
CA LEU A 18 -3.94 -10.89 -9.10
C LEU A 18 -3.43 -11.96 -10.06
N TRP A 19 -4.33 -12.72 -10.70
CA TRP A 19 -3.91 -13.72 -11.68
C TRP A 19 -3.23 -13.10 -12.88
N LYS A 20 -3.76 -11.99 -13.38
CA LYS A 20 -3.16 -11.26 -14.49
C LYS A 20 -1.78 -10.71 -14.11
N CYS A 21 -1.61 -10.19 -12.88
CA CYS A 21 -0.29 -9.78 -12.38
C CYS A 21 0.72 -10.93 -12.38
N LEU A 22 0.32 -12.12 -11.92
CA LEU A 22 1.20 -13.29 -11.90
C LEU A 22 1.60 -13.73 -13.31
N GLU A 23 0.65 -13.74 -14.25
CA GLU A 23 0.89 -14.05 -15.66
C GLU A 23 1.85 -13.04 -16.32
N GLU A 24 1.67 -11.74 -16.06
CA GLU A 24 2.54 -10.67 -16.58
C GLU A 24 3.94 -10.66 -15.96
N MET A 25 4.10 -11.24 -14.76
CA MET A 25 5.41 -11.50 -14.16
C MET A 25 6.08 -12.77 -14.68
N GLU A 26 5.55 -13.37 -15.75
CA GLU A 26 6.07 -14.58 -16.37
C GLU A 26 6.09 -15.79 -15.41
N THR A 27 5.20 -15.80 -14.42
CA THR A 27 5.02 -16.95 -13.54
C THR A 27 4.53 -18.14 -14.39
N PRO A 28 5.16 -19.32 -14.30
CA PRO A 28 4.74 -20.49 -15.05
C PRO A 28 3.24 -20.78 -14.90
N LEU A 29 2.54 -20.98 -16.02
CA LEU A 29 1.08 -21.08 -16.05
C LEU A 29 0.52 -22.16 -15.10
N HIS A 30 1.21 -23.30 -14.97
CA HIS A 30 0.81 -24.37 -14.06
C HIS A 30 0.85 -23.94 -12.58
N LEU A 31 1.77 -23.05 -12.18
CA LEU A 31 1.80 -22.46 -10.84
C LEU A 31 0.69 -21.44 -10.66
N VAL A 32 0.41 -20.60 -11.66
CA VAL A 32 -0.73 -19.68 -11.63
C VAL A 32 -2.04 -20.44 -11.46
N GLN A 33 -2.22 -21.55 -12.17
CA GLN A 33 -3.38 -22.43 -12.04
C GLN A 33 -3.46 -23.08 -10.65
N LEU A 34 -2.34 -23.52 -10.08
CA LEU A 34 -2.29 -24.04 -8.72
C LEU A 34 -2.72 -22.97 -7.71
N ILE A 35 -2.19 -21.75 -7.80
CA ILE A 35 -2.57 -20.64 -6.92
C ILE A 35 -4.06 -20.31 -7.11
N ARG A 36 -4.54 -20.18 -8.36
CA ARG A 36 -5.98 -19.98 -8.66
C ARG A 36 -6.85 -21.05 -8.00
N SER A 37 -6.42 -22.30 -8.00
CA SER A 37 -7.18 -23.40 -7.38
C SER A 37 -7.29 -23.26 -5.86
N LEU A 38 -6.28 -22.68 -5.19
CA LEU A 38 -6.32 -22.39 -3.75
C LEU A 38 -7.36 -21.32 -3.38
N TYR A 39 -7.76 -20.50 -4.34
CA TYR A 39 -8.73 -19.42 -4.17
C TYR A 39 -10.11 -19.74 -4.75
N ARG A 40 -10.29 -20.95 -5.29
CA ARG A 40 -11.57 -21.38 -5.86
C ARG A 40 -12.53 -21.78 -4.74
N THR A 41 -13.81 -21.39 -4.88
CA THR A 41 -14.92 -21.81 -3.99
C THR A 41 -14.59 -21.64 -2.51
N GLN A 42 -14.02 -20.48 -2.17
CA GLN A 42 -13.70 -20.18 -0.78
C GLN A 42 -14.94 -19.69 -0.06
N GLU A 43 -15.21 -20.24 1.11
CA GLU A 43 -16.30 -19.79 1.97
C GLU A 43 -15.75 -19.42 3.35
N ALA A 44 -16.42 -18.49 4.01
CA ALA A 44 -16.15 -18.10 5.38
C ALA A 44 -17.45 -17.97 6.17
N THR A 45 -17.32 -18.01 7.49
CA THR A 45 -18.37 -17.68 8.46
C THR A 45 -17.78 -16.80 9.55
N VAL A 46 -18.60 -15.96 10.18
CA VAL A 46 -18.19 -15.11 11.29
C VAL A 46 -18.63 -15.77 12.60
N ARG A 47 -17.67 -16.03 13.49
CA ARG A 47 -17.96 -16.48 14.85
C ARG A 47 -18.40 -15.30 15.72
N THR A 48 -19.60 -15.39 16.30
CA THR A 48 -20.15 -14.38 17.21
C THR A 48 -20.39 -14.97 18.61
N ALA A 49 -20.76 -14.13 19.58
CA ALA A 49 -21.16 -14.59 20.91
C ALA A 49 -22.42 -15.48 20.90
N TYR A 50 -23.21 -15.44 19.83
CA TYR A 50 -24.46 -16.20 19.68
C TYR A 50 -24.30 -17.45 18.80
N GLY A 51 -23.09 -17.75 18.32
CA GLY A 51 -22.81 -18.83 17.38
C GLY A 51 -22.15 -18.34 16.09
N ASP A 52 -21.90 -19.28 15.18
CA ASP A 52 -21.35 -19.01 13.86
C ASP A 52 -22.48 -18.53 12.92
N THR A 53 -22.21 -17.55 12.06
CA THR A 53 -23.17 -17.10 11.03
C THR A 53 -23.31 -18.13 9.91
N ASP A 54 -24.24 -17.87 8.98
CA ASP A 54 -24.26 -18.61 7.72
C ASP A 54 -22.94 -18.45 6.96
N TRP A 55 -22.61 -19.49 6.19
CA TRP A 55 -21.46 -19.46 5.29
C TRP A 55 -21.72 -18.51 4.13
N PHE A 56 -20.68 -17.80 3.70
CA PHE A 56 -20.72 -16.92 2.55
C PHE A 56 -19.45 -17.07 1.71
N GLU A 57 -19.57 -16.83 0.41
CA GLU A 57 -18.46 -16.93 -0.53
C GLU A 57 -17.48 -15.75 -0.39
N ILE A 58 -16.19 -16.04 -0.43
CA ILE A 58 -15.11 -15.04 -0.45
C ILE A 58 -14.80 -14.69 -1.91
N GLY A 59 -15.29 -13.54 -2.36
CA GLY A 59 -15.07 -13.06 -3.74
C GLY A 59 -13.82 -12.18 -3.93
N LYS A 60 -13.14 -11.77 -2.86
CA LYS A 60 -11.94 -10.92 -2.92
C LYS A 60 -11.07 -11.09 -1.69
N GLY A 61 -9.85 -10.57 -1.78
CA GLY A 61 -8.86 -10.58 -0.72
C GLY A 61 -7.94 -11.79 -0.78
N THR A 62 -6.88 -11.75 0.01
CA THR A 62 -5.95 -12.86 0.20
C THR A 62 -6.41 -13.78 1.32
N ARG A 63 -5.87 -15.00 1.37
CA ARG A 63 -6.19 -15.96 2.43
C ARG A 63 -5.46 -15.56 3.70
N GLN A 64 -6.17 -15.07 4.72
CA GLN A 64 -5.55 -14.77 6.00
C GLN A 64 -4.88 -16.03 6.59
N GLY A 65 -3.66 -15.88 7.11
CA GLY A 65 -2.84 -16.99 7.62
C GLY A 65 -2.16 -17.86 6.56
N CYS A 66 -2.39 -17.63 5.26
CA CYS A 66 -1.66 -18.33 4.20
C CYS A 66 -0.27 -17.73 3.99
N ILE A 67 0.76 -18.59 3.91
CA ILE A 67 2.15 -18.18 3.68
C ILE A 67 2.37 -17.46 2.34
N LEU A 68 1.49 -17.69 1.34
CA LEU A 68 1.57 -17.04 0.04
C LEU A 68 0.92 -15.66 0.01
N SER A 69 0.06 -15.33 0.98
CA SER A 69 -0.70 -14.08 0.96
C SER A 69 0.19 -12.83 1.00
N PRO A 70 1.25 -12.75 1.83
CA PRO A 70 2.18 -11.62 1.78
C PRO A 70 2.87 -11.47 0.41
N ALA A 71 3.32 -12.57 -0.18
CA ALA A 71 3.97 -12.55 -1.50
C ALA A 71 3.00 -12.12 -2.62
N ALA A 72 1.76 -12.64 -2.59
CA ALA A 72 0.71 -12.26 -3.52
C ALA A 72 0.37 -10.77 -3.41
N PHE A 73 0.29 -10.25 -2.18
CA PHE A 73 0.07 -8.81 -1.95
C PHE A 73 1.24 -7.97 -2.49
N ASN A 74 2.49 -8.35 -2.19
CA ASN A 74 3.65 -7.62 -2.67
C ASN A 74 3.72 -7.55 -4.21
N ILE A 75 3.42 -8.67 -4.89
CA ILE A 75 3.33 -8.72 -6.36
C ILE A 75 2.25 -7.76 -6.87
N TYR A 76 1.10 -7.75 -6.22
CA TYR A 76 -0.02 -6.90 -6.58
C TYR A 76 0.30 -5.41 -6.39
N ALA A 77 0.85 -5.05 -5.24
CA ALA A 77 1.27 -3.68 -4.93
C ALA A 77 2.41 -3.21 -5.83
N GLU A 78 3.37 -4.09 -6.15
CA GLU A 78 4.44 -3.79 -7.11
C GLU A 78 3.88 -3.44 -8.48
N LYS A 79 2.88 -4.20 -8.97
CA LYS A 79 2.24 -3.89 -10.25
C LYS A 79 1.61 -2.51 -10.25
N VAL A 80 0.94 -2.13 -9.15
CA VAL A 80 0.35 -0.79 -8.98
C VAL A 80 1.43 0.29 -9.04
N MET A 81 2.55 0.12 -8.32
CA MET A 81 3.62 1.11 -8.29
C MET A 81 4.30 1.30 -9.64
N ARG A 82 4.53 0.21 -10.39
CA ARG A 82 5.06 0.28 -11.76
C ARG A 82 4.10 0.98 -12.72
N ASN A 83 2.83 0.62 -12.67
CA ASN A 83 1.83 1.25 -13.52
C ASN A 83 1.59 2.74 -13.16
N ALA A 84 1.83 3.12 -11.91
CA ALA A 84 1.81 4.53 -11.49
C ALA A 84 2.98 5.35 -12.07
N GLY A 85 3.95 4.69 -12.73
CA GLY A 85 5.05 5.35 -13.43
C GLY A 85 6.14 5.87 -12.50
N LEU A 86 6.25 5.32 -11.28
CA LEU A 86 7.22 5.80 -10.29
C LEU A 86 8.68 5.58 -10.70
N GLU A 87 8.99 4.54 -11.48
CA GLU A 87 10.36 4.26 -11.93
C GLU A 87 10.88 5.31 -12.93
N ASP A 88 10.02 5.79 -13.82
CA ASP A 88 10.35 6.81 -14.82
C ASP A 88 10.14 8.25 -14.33
N CYS A 89 9.70 8.41 -13.07
CA CYS A 89 9.40 9.70 -12.49
C CYS A 89 10.68 10.42 -12.02
N SER A 90 10.84 11.67 -12.42
CA SER A 90 11.94 12.52 -11.95
C SER A 90 11.75 13.01 -10.52
N ILE A 91 10.52 12.95 -10.00
CA ILE A 91 10.21 13.30 -8.61
C ILE A 91 10.81 12.24 -7.69
N GLY A 92 11.42 12.69 -6.59
CA GLY A 92 11.97 11.86 -5.54
C GLY A 92 12.98 12.63 -4.71
N VAL A 93 13.82 11.90 -3.97
CA VAL A 93 14.96 12.43 -3.22
C VAL A 93 16.22 11.74 -3.74
N ARG A 94 17.26 12.52 -4.07
CA ARG A 94 18.53 11.96 -4.56
C ARG A 94 19.42 11.50 -3.40
N ILE A 95 19.65 10.18 -3.31
CA ILE A 95 20.53 9.57 -2.30
C ILE A 95 21.55 8.67 -3.00
N GLY A 96 22.84 8.93 -2.78
CA GLY A 96 23.91 8.10 -3.36
C GLY A 96 23.89 8.01 -4.89
N GLY A 97 23.44 9.07 -5.57
CA GLY A 97 23.32 9.11 -7.04
C GLY A 97 22.06 8.44 -7.61
N ARG A 98 21.19 7.87 -6.77
CA ARG A 98 19.90 7.29 -7.17
C ARG A 98 18.75 8.21 -6.77
N ASN A 99 17.70 8.25 -7.59
CA ASN A 99 16.45 8.91 -7.21
C ASN A 99 15.58 7.92 -6.45
N ILE A 100 15.13 8.29 -5.24
CA ILE A 100 14.27 7.45 -4.40
C ILE A 100 12.97 8.21 -4.14
N ASN A 101 11.85 7.67 -4.61
CA ASN A 101 10.54 8.29 -4.43
C ASN A 101 9.55 7.44 -3.62
N ASN A 102 9.89 6.18 -3.35
CA ASN A 102 9.10 5.31 -2.49
C ASN A 102 9.99 4.35 -1.68
N LEU A 103 9.55 4.05 -0.46
CA LEU A 103 10.05 2.98 0.40
C LEU A 103 8.87 2.09 0.76
N ARG A 104 9.03 0.77 0.68
CA ARG A 104 7.93 -0.18 0.86
C ARG A 104 8.37 -1.36 1.69
N TYR A 105 7.54 -1.74 2.66
CA TYR A 105 7.70 -2.95 3.44
C TYR A 105 6.32 -3.56 3.71
N ALA A 106 6.04 -4.71 3.11
CA ALA A 106 4.70 -5.30 3.10
C ALA A 106 3.64 -4.27 2.63
N ASP A 107 2.65 -3.97 3.46
CA ASP A 107 1.60 -2.98 3.22
C ASP A 107 1.98 -1.53 3.55
N ASP A 108 3.06 -1.32 4.31
CA ASP A 108 3.57 0.02 4.60
C ASP A 108 4.27 0.61 3.36
N THR A 109 3.75 1.73 2.86
CA THR A 109 4.33 2.50 1.76
C THR A 109 4.63 3.92 2.20
N THR A 110 5.85 4.40 1.98
CA THR A 110 6.23 5.79 2.22
C THR A 110 6.69 6.43 0.92
N LEU A 111 6.05 7.54 0.53
CA LEU A 111 6.46 8.35 -0.61
C LEU A 111 7.39 9.48 -0.18
N LEU A 112 8.38 9.76 -1.02
CA LEU A 112 9.45 10.74 -0.78
C LEU A 112 9.52 11.72 -1.95
N ALA A 113 9.61 13.01 -1.63
CA ALA A 113 9.84 14.06 -2.62
C ALA A 113 10.51 15.26 -1.93
N GLU A 114 11.16 16.11 -2.71
CA GLU A 114 11.86 17.31 -2.23
C GLU A 114 10.93 18.51 -1.99
N SER A 115 9.69 18.48 -2.50
CA SER A 115 8.69 19.52 -2.27
C SER A 115 7.30 18.95 -1.97
N GLY A 116 6.46 19.75 -1.30
CA GLY A 116 5.08 19.35 -1.00
C GLY A 116 4.22 19.15 -2.26
N LYS A 117 4.45 19.94 -3.31
CA LYS A 117 3.73 19.80 -4.60
C LYS A 117 4.09 18.50 -5.30
N ASP A 118 5.37 18.18 -5.34
CA ASP A 118 5.83 16.95 -5.96
C ASP A 118 5.35 15.72 -5.16
N LEU A 119 5.30 15.84 -3.82
CA LEU A 119 4.73 14.79 -2.96
C LEU A 119 3.24 14.58 -3.23
N GLU A 120 2.46 15.66 -3.40
CA GLU A 120 1.05 15.60 -3.78
C GLU A 120 0.87 14.89 -5.14
N GLU A 121 1.70 15.21 -6.13
CA GLU A 121 1.67 14.54 -7.43
C GLU A 121 1.90 13.03 -7.31
N LEU A 122 2.93 12.60 -6.57
CA LEU A 122 3.19 11.17 -6.33
C LEU A 122 2.00 10.48 -5.66
N VAL A 123 1.40 11.12 -4.64
CA VAL A 123 0.22 10.59 -3.93
C VAL A 123 -0.96 10.41 -4.88
N LEU A 124 -1.23 11.39 -5.75
CA LEU A 124 -2.32 11.32 -6.72
C LEU A 124 -2.09 10.25 -7.80
N LEU A 125 -0.85 10.08 -8.27
CA LEU A 125 -0.48 9.02 -9.20
C LEU A 125 -0.73 7.64 -8.59
N VAL A 126 -0.21 7.42 -7.37
CA VAL A 126 -0.38 6.15 -6.64
C VAL A 126 -1.84 5.89 -6.32
N LYS A 127 -2.60 6.89 -5.85
CA LYS A 127 -4.05 6.77 -5.61
C LYS A 127 -4.78 6.29 -6.86
N LYS A 128 -4.61 7.03 -7.96
CA LYS A 128 -5.30 6.77 -9.22
C LYS A 128 -5.05 5.34 -9.71
N GLU A 129 -3.82 4.86 -9.61
CA GLU A 129 -3.51 3.50 -10.06
C GLU A 129 -3.97 2.44 -9.05
N SER A 130 -3.83 2.70 -7.74
CA SER A 130 -4.29 1.80 -6.67
C SER A 130 -5.79 1.52 -6.80
N GLU A 131 -6.60 2.54 -7.08
CA GLU A 131 -8.05 2.41 -7.21
C GLU A 131 -8.47 1.52 -8.39
N LYS A 132 -7.72 1.55 -9.50
CA LYS A 132 -7.95 0.61 -10.62
C LYS A 132 -7.75 -0.84 -10.18
N PHE A 133 -6.91 -1.06 -9.18
CA PHE A 133 -6.64 -2.35 -8.56
C PHE A 133 -7.49 -2.60 -7.30
N GLY A 134 -8.48 -1.75 -7.01
CA GLY A 134 -9.37 -1.91 -5.85
C GLY A 134 -8.71 -1.64 -4.50
N LEU A 135 -7.50 -1.05 -4.49
CA LEU A 135 -6.82 -0.58 -3.29
C LEU A 135 -7.16 0.89 -3.07
N TYR A 136 -7.71 1.21 -1.90
CA TYR A 136 -8.15 2.55 -1.56
C TYR A 136 -7.36 3.10 -0.38
N LEU A 137 -6.86 4.32 -0.51
CA LEU A 137 -6.13 5.00 0.56
C LEU A 137 -7.07 5.27 1.74
N ASN A 138 -6.58 5.02 2.95
CA ASN A 138 -7.22 5.47 4.17
C ASN A 138 -6.72 6.87 4.51
N VAL A 139 -7.45 7.91 4.10
CA VAL A 139 -7.02 9.31 4.29
C VAL A 139 -6.77 9.63 5.76
N LYS A 140 -7.58 9.06 6.68
CA LYS A 140 -7.44 9.29 8.13
C LYS A 140 -6.20 8.65 8.74
N LYS A 141 -5.70 7.55 8.17
CA LYS A 141 -4.47 6.88 8.65
C LYS A 141 -3.23 7.29 7.88
N THR A 142 -3.41 7.75 6.64
CA THR A 142 -2.34 8.33 5.85
C THR A 142 -1.86 9.61 6.53
N LYS A 143 -0.54 9.81 6.64
CA LYS A 143 0.08 10.98 7.29
C LYS A 143 1.17 11.58 6.43
N THR A 144 1.42 12.88 6.59
CA THR A 144 2.57 13.54 5.98
C THR A 144 3.51 14.10 7.03
N MET A 145 4.81 14.11 6.73
CA MET A 145 5.84 14.68 7.60
C MET A 145 6.90 15.39 6.77
N SER A 146 7.35 16.54 7.24
CA SER A 146 8.43 17.32 6.62
C SER A 146 9.61 17.44 7.57
N THR A 147 10.83 17.20 7.07
CA THR A 147 12.06 17.48 7.83
C THR A 147 12.53 18.93 7.68
N ALA A 148 11.93 19.71 6.79
CA ALA A 148 12.29 21.11 6.62
C ALA A 148 11.59 22.00 7.66
N ALA A 149 12.34 22.93 8.25
CA ALA A 149 11.88 23.79 9.36
C ALA A 149 10.70 24.74 9.03
N ALA A 150 10.28 24.85 7.76
CA ALA A 150 9.29 25.85 7.34
C ALA A 150 8.47 25.45 6.10
N THR A 151 7.93 24.22 6.03
CA THR A 151 7.03 23.83 4.93
C THR A 151 5.62 23.54 5.43
N ASN A 152 4.67 24.35 4.97
CA ASN A 152 3.26 24.01 5.00
C ASN A 152 3.01 22.97 3.90
N ILE A 153 3.15 21.69 4.24
CA ILE A 153 2.64 20.61 3.39
C ILE A 153 1.12 20.58 3.58
N SER A 154 0.36 20.77 2.51
CA SER A 154 -1.09 20.59 2.50
C SER A 154 -1.39 19.74 1.27
N ILE A 155 -1.76 18.48 1.51
CA ILE A 155 -2.10 17.53 0.47
C ILE A 155 -3.56 17.15 0.67
N LYS A 156 -4.37 17.25 -0.38
CA LYS A 156 -5.78 16.90 -0.34
C LYS A 156 -6.08 15.68 -1.19
N ILE A 157 -6.75 14.70 -0.58
CA ILE A 157 -7.28 13.51 -1.24
C ILE A 157 -8.81 13.57 -1.10
N ASP A 158 -9.53 13.57 -2.22
CA ASP A 158 -11.00 13.54 -2.24
C ASP A 158 -11.65 14.64 -1.37
N ASN A 159 -11.06 15.84 -1.38
CA ASN A 159 -11.41 17.02 -0.55
C ASN A 159 -11.13 16.89 0.95
N GLU A 160 -10.56 15.79 1.41
CA GLU A 160 -10.05 15.62 2.76
C GLU A 160 -8.55 15.92 2.81
N GLU A 161 -8.11 16.68 3.81
CA GLU A 161 -6.71 17.02 4.00
C GLU A 161 -6.00 15.92 4.77
N ILE A 162 -4.85 15.49 4.27
CA ILE A 162 -3.99 14.52 4.97
C ILE A 162 -3.36 15.23 6.18
N GLU A 163 -3.45 14.61 7.35
CA GLU A 163 -2.85 15.15 8.56
C GLU A 163 -1.32 15.25 8.44
N VAL A 164 -0.79 16.42 8.82
CA VAL A 164 0.65 16.66 8.96
C VAL A 164 1.05 16.33 10.39
N VAL A 165 2.06 15.49 10.56
CA VAL A 165 2.56 15.04 11.86
C VAL A 165 4.03 15.42 12.04
N GLU A 166 4.42 15.62 13.29
CA GLU A 166 5.81 15.87 13.70
C GLU A 166 6.57 14.56 13.99
N ASP A 167 5.84 13.49 14.28
CA ASP A 167 6.35 12.15 14.50
C ASP A 167 5.37 11.07 14.01
N PHE A 168 5.92 9.89 13.69
CA PHE A 168 5.16 8.76 13.16
C PHE A 168 5.77 7.43 13.62
N ILE A 169 4.93 6.44 13.93
CA ILE A 169 5.39 5.06 14.16
C ILE A 169 5.56 4.37 12.82
N PHE A 170 6.81 4.17 12.43
CA PHE A 170 7.17 3.51 11.18
C PHE A 170 7.93 2.21 11.49
N LEU A 171 7.36 1.06 11.07
CA LEU A 171 7.97 -0.26 11.23
C LEU A 171 8.41 -0.58 12.68
N GLY A 172 7.60 -0.20 13.67
CA GLY A 172 7.87 -0.43 15.10
C GLY A 172 8.86 0.54 15.73
N SER A 173 9.18 1.64 15.05
CA SER A 173 10.04 2.71 15.56
C SER A 173 9.37 4.07 15.41
N LYS A 174 9.48 4.91 16.44
CA LYS A 174 9.03 6.30 16.38
C LYS A 174 10.11 7.12 15.68
N ILE A 175 9.76 7.69 14.52
CA ILE A 175 10.59 8.64 13.78
C ILE A 175 10.01 10.04 13.91
N ASN A 176 10.85 11.06 14.03
CA ASN A 176 10.42 12.45 14.08
C ASN A 176 10.94 13.27 12.89
N ARG A 177 10.46 14.51 12.77
CA ARG A 177 10.89 15.46 11.72
C ARG A 177 12.37 15.82 11.76
N ASP A 178 13.02 15.72 12.91
CA ASP A 178 14.43 16.07 13.09
C ASP A 178 15.36 14.94 12.59
N GLY A 179 14.78 13.79 12.23
CA GLY A 179 15.50 12.61 11.77
C GLY A 179 15.93 11.68 12.91
N ASP A 180 15.45 11.91 14.13
CA ASP A 180 15.68 11.01 15.25
C ASP A 180 14.79 9.77 15.16
N CYS A 181 15.27 8.68 15.75
CA CYS A 181 14.57 7.40 15.82
C CYS A 181 14.65 6.85 17.24
N THR A 182 13.49 6.51 17.82
CA THR A 182 13.40 5.85 19.13
C THR A 182 12.53 4.58 19.04
N PRO A 183 12.72 3.59 19.92
CA PRO A 183 11.81 2.45 20.00
C PRO A 183 10.35 2.88 20.25
N GLU A 184 9.40 2.10 19.75
CA GLU A 184 7.99 2.22 20.13
C GLU A 184 7.84 1.86 21.62
N ILE A 185 7.27 2.77 22.43
CA ILE A 185 7.07 2.60 23.88
C ILE A 185 5.85 1.72 24.13
#